data_AF-A0A1W6LAS8-F1
#
_entry.id   AF-A0A1W6LAS8-F1
#
_cell.length_a   1.000
_cell.length_b   1.000
_cell.length_c   1.000
_cell.angle_alpha   90.00
_cell.angle_beta   90.00
_cell.angle_gamma   90.00
#
_symmetry.space_group_name_H-M   'P 1'
#
loop_
_entity.id
_entity.type
_entity.pdbx_description
1 polymer ?
#
loop_
_entity_poly.entity_id
_entity_poly.type
_entity_poly.pdbx_seq_one_letter_code
_entity_poly.pdbx_strand_id
1 'polypeptide(L)'
;MKMLSDKEYETLLAKARECDRLHTLINTPELVAFPEAVHLEAIHQEERWGRKDRETKAAIDWFWLVGYLAGRALEHDKEAERLANMAAAEDSDAGRAFYAKHIALHREKAVHHTITTAAALNHWHASMLRKARHQPDERAANSDVAPLATMPMQLSG
;
A
#
# COMPACT_ATOMS: atom_id res chain seq x y z
N MET A 1 -0.35 -32.73 29.01
CA MET A 1 0.17 -32.32 27.69
C MET A 1 -0.62 -33.06 26.63
N LYS A 2 -1.44 -32.38 25.81
CA LYS A 2 -2.27 -33.06 24.80
C LYS A 2 -1.37 -33.46 23.63
N MET A 3 -1.19 -34.76 23.39
CA MET A 3 -0.52 -35.24 22.18
C MET A 3 -1.45 -35.02 20.99
N LEU A 4 -0.91 -34.40 19.95
CA LEU A 4 -1.58 -34.30 18.65
C LEU A 4 -1.60 -35.69 18.02
N SER A 5 -2.70 -36.03 17.37
CA SER A 5 -2.72 -37.18 16.46
C SER A 5 -1.83 -36.91 15.25
N ASP A 6 -1.35 -37.97 14.60
CA ASP A 6 -0.50 -37.87 13.41
C ASP A 6 -1.14 -36.99 12.32
N LYS A 7 -2.47 -37.09 12.15
CA LYS A 7 -3.22 -36.27 11.21
C LYS A 7 -3.22 -34.77 11.58
N GLU A 8 -3.35 -34.45 12.86
CA GLU A 8 -3.29 -33.07 13.34
C GLU A 8 -1.87 -32.50 13.21
N TYR A 9 -0.84 -33.32 13.47
CA TYR A 9 0.56 -32.96 13.28
C TYR A 9 0.89 -32.65 11.82
N GLU A 10 0.52 -33.53 10.89
CA GLU A 10 0.72 -33.32 9.45
C GLU A 10 -0.01 -32.07 8.95
N THR A 11 -1.21 -31.81 9.45
CA THR A 11 -1.98 -30.60 9.11
C THR A 11 -1.27 -29.33 9.59
N LEU A 12 -0.72 -29.34 10.81
CA LEU A 12 0.06 -28.21 11.34
C LEU A 12 1.34 -27.99 10.55
N LEU A 13 2.04 -29.06 10.18
CA LEU A 13 3.27 -29.00 9.40
C LEU A 13 3.02 -28.39 8.01
N ALA A 14 1.92 -28.79 7.36
CA ALA A 14 1.52 -28.24 6.06
C ALA A 14 1.19 -26.73 6.16
N LYS A 15 0.50 -26.32 7.22
CA LYS A 15 0.22 -24.89 7.46
C LYS A 15 1.48 -24.09 7.72
N ALA A 16 2.42 -24.61 8.51
CA ALA A 16 3.69 -23.94 8.77
C ALA A 16 4.48 -23.69 7.48
N ARG A 17 4.59 -24.72 6.61
CA ARG A 17 5.23 -24.60 5.29
C ARG A 17 4.56 -23.57 4.40
N GLU A 18 3.22 -23.52 4.42
CA GLU A 18 2.49 -22.53 3.64
C GLU A 18 2.68 -21.12 4.19
N CYS A 19 2.72 -20.95 5.52
CA CYS A 19 3.09 -19.68 6.13
C CYS A 19 4.49 -19.22 5.70
N ASP A 20 5.49 -20.12 5.68
CA ASP A 20 6.85 -19.79 5.25
C ASP A 20 6.91 -19.39 3.77
N ARG A 21 6.17 -20.11 2.91
CA ARG A 21 6.06 -19.80 1.48
C ARG A 21 5.41 -18.44 1.26
N LEU A 22 4.29 -18.17 1.93
CA LEU A 22 3.59 -16.88 1.85
C LEU A 22 4.45 -15.75 2.41
N HIS A 23 5.17 -15.99 3.50
CA HIS A 23 6.11 -15.04 4.07
C HIS A 23 7.22 -14.69 3.06
N THR A 24 7.76 -15.68 2.36
CA THR A 24 8.75 -15.44 1.30
C THR A 24 8.16 -14.61 0.17
N LEU A 25 6.95 -14.95 -0.28
CA LEU A 25 6.28 -14.27 -1.38
C LEU A 25 6.02 -12.79 -1.08
N ILE A 26 5.50 -12.45 0.10
CA ILE A 26 5.19 -11.06 0.46
C ILE A 26 6.43 -10.21 0.77
N ASN A 27 7.57 -10.84 1.10
CA ASN A 27 8.83 -10.15 1.40
C ASN A 27 9.78 -10.10 0.19
N THR A 28 9.36 -10.62 -0.96
CA THR A 28 10.10 -10.53 -2.23
C THR A 28 9.55 -9.38 -3.05
N PRO A 29 10.37 -8.38 -3.44
CA PRO A 29 9.90 -7.29 -4.29
C PRO A 29 9.56 -7.82 -5.70
N GLU A 30 8.29 -7.75 -6.08
CA GLU A 30 7.82 -8.08 -7.42
C GLU A 30 8.06 -6.90 -8.38
N LEU A 31 8.74 -7.13 -9.51
CA LEU A 31 9.23 -6.04 -10.38
C LEU A 31 8.51 -5.94 -11.73
N VAL A 32 7.67 -6.93 -12.08
CA VAL A 32 7.12 -7.10 -13.44
C VAL A 32 5.60 -7.00 -13.47
N ALA A 33 4.91 -7.63 -12.54
CA ALA A 33 3.45 -7.65 -12.45
C ALA A 33 2.97 -6.52 -11.54
N PHE A 34 2.90 -5.29 -12.06
CA PHE A 34 2.69 -4.09 -11.24
C PHE A 34 1.42 -4.13 -10.35
N PRO A 35 0.22 -4.48 -10.85
CA PRO A 35 -0.97 -4.59 -10.01
C PRO A 35 -0.84 -5.62 -8.87
N GLU A 36 -0.28 -6.78 -9.17
CA GLU A 36 -0.04 -7.86 -8.22
C GLU A 36 0.99 -7.45 -7.16
N ALA A 37 2.08 -6.81 -7.59
CA ALA A 37 3.12 -6.27 -6.71
C ALA A 37 2.57 -5.22 -5.74
N VAL A 38 1.70 -4.33 -6.22
CA VAL A 38 1.05 -3.31 -5.37
C VAL A 38 0.16 -3.97 -4.31
N HIS A 39 -0.56 -5.02 -4.66
CA HIS A 39 -1.39 -5.76 -3.71
C HIS A 39 -0.54 -6.46 -2.64
N LEU A 40 0.51 -7.18 -3.05
CA LEU A 40 1.43 -7.88 -2.15
C LEU A 40 2.16 -6.91 -1.22
N GLU A 41 2.68 -5.81 -1.76
CA GLU A 41 3.34 -4.76 -0.99
C GLU A 41 2.37 -4.12 0.01
N ALA A 42 1.12 -3.87 -0.37
CA ALA A 42 0.12 -3.36 0.58
C ALA A 42 -0.12 -4.33 1.75
N ILE A 43 -0.18 -5.63 1.48
CA ILE A 43 -0.25 -6.65 2.54
C ILE A 43 1.01 -6.62 3.40
N HIS A 44 2.21 -6.63 2.78
CA HIS A 44 3.49 -6.59 3.50
C HIS A 44 3.57 -5.39 4.45
N GLN A 45 3.21 -4.20 3.97
CA GLN A 45 3.25 -3.01 4.80
C GLN A 45 2.21 -3.06 5.95
N GLU A 46 1.05 -3.69 5.75
CA GLU A 46 0.06 -3.90 6.82
C GLU A 46 0.58 -4.87 7.88
N GLU A 47 1.21 -5.98 7.47
CA GLU A 47 1.85 -6.93 8.40
C GLU A 47 2.99 -6.26 9.19
N ARG A 48 3.80 -5.43 8.52
CA ARG A 48 4.99 -4.82 9.13
C ARG A 48 4.67 -3.71 10.14
N TRP A 49 3.66 -2.88 9.87
CA TRP A 49 3.35 -1.69 10.68
C TRP A 49 1.98 -1.75 11.38
N GLY A 50 1.17 -2.77 11.09
CA GLY A 50 -0.15 -2.98 11.68
C GLY A 50 -1.24 -2.07 11.10
N ARG A 51 -2.52 -2.51 11.23
CA ARG A 51 -3.69 -1.75 10.75
C ARG A 51 -3.86 -0.39 11.42
N LYS A 52 -3.57 -0.33 12.73
CA LYS A 52 -3.79 0.86 13.56
C LYS A 52 -2.93 2.05 13.11
N ASP A 53 -1.72 1.79 12.62
CA ASP A 53 -0.81 2.85 12.11
C ASP A 53 -1.43 3.62 10.92
N ARG A 54 -2.29 2.97 10.13
CA ARG A 54 -2.93 3.55 8.94
C ARG A 54 -4.26 4.21 9.26
N GLU A 55 -5.01 3.66 10.21
CA GLU A 55 -6.33 4.14 10.57
C GLU A 55 -6.29 5.53 11.23
N THR A 56 -5.20 5.84 11.91
CA THR A 56 -5.02 7.12 12.62
C THR A 56 -4.44 8.23 11.75
N LYS A 57 -3.96 7.94 10.53
CA LYS A 57 -3.38 8.95 9.65
C LYS A 57 -4.42 9.97 9.18
N ALA A 58 -4.09 11.24 9.30
CA ALA A 58 -4.79 12.35 8.67
C ALA A 58 -4.44 12.41 7.17
N ALA A 59 -5.23 13.17 6.40
CA ALA A 59 -4.99 13.33 4.95
C ALA A 59 -3.59 13.89 4.65
N ILE A 60 -3.09 14.78 5.50
CA ILE A 60 -1.76 15.37 5.35
C ILE A 60 -0.62 14.36 5.59
N ASP A 61 -0.81 13.41 6.51
CA ASP A 61 0.18 12.35 6.77
C ASP A 61 0.32 11.44 5.56
N TRP A 62 -0.82 11.11 4.92
CA TRP A 62 -0.82 10.35 3.68
C TRP A 62 -0.14 11.09 2.53
N PHE A 63 -0.42 12.40 2.37
CA PHE A 63 0.23 13.24 1.38
C PHE A 63 1.76 13.20 1.52
N TRP A 64 2.27 13.40 2.73
CA TRP A 64 3.71 13.37 2.99
C TRP A 64 4.32 12.00 2.77
N LEU A 65 3.65 10.92 3.18
CA LEU A 65 4.12 9.55 2.94
C LEU A 65 4.25 9.26 1.44
N VAL A 66 3.22 9.59 0.66
CA VAL A 66 3.21 9.38 -0.80
C VAL A 66 4.30 10.22 -1.46
N GLY A 67 4.40 11.51 -1.10
CA GLY A 67 5.44 12.39 -1.65
C GLY A 67 6.85 11.92 -1.33
N TYR A 68 7.09 11.45 -0.10
CA TYR A 68 8.38 10.90 0.31
C TYR A 68 8.76 9.66 -0.49
N LEU A 69 7.85 8.68 -0.60
CA LEU A 69 8.11 7.43 -1.32
C LEU A 69 8.30 7.65 -2.82
N ALA A 70 7.50 8.52 -3.43
CA ALA A 70 7.68 8.92 -4.82
C ALA A 70 9.03 9.64 -5.02
N GLY A 71 9.44 10.48 -4.07
CA GLY A 71 10.75 11.11 -4.05
C GLY A 71 11.90 10.10 -4.00
N ARG A 72 11.78 9.03 -3.21
CA ARG A 72 12.77 7.93 -3.17
C ARG A 72 12.86 7.19 -4.49
N ALA A 73 11.74 6.96 -5.17
CA ALA A 73 11.73 6.36 -6.51
C ALA A 73 12.52 7.23 -7.50
N LEU A 74 12.23 8.54 -7.53
CA LEU A 74 12.93 9.51 -8.37
C LEU A 74 14.43 9.59 -8.07
N GLU A 75 14.81 9.61 -6.79
CA GLU A 75 16.21 9.65 -6.36
C GLU A 75 16.98 8.43 -6.89
N HIS A 76 16.42 7.24 -6.75
CA HIS A 76 17.06 6.01 -7.21
C HIS A 76 17.15 5.93 -8.74
N ASP A 77 16.11 6.38 -9.46
CA ASP A 77 16.11 6.41 -10.92
C ASP A 77 17.18 7.37 -11.47
N LYS A 78 17.25 8.59 -10.94
CA LYS A 78 18.28 9.57 -11.30
C LYS A 78 19.70 9.08 -11.00
N GLU A 79 19.89 8.37 -9.89
CA GLU A 79 21.21 7.82 -9.58
C GLU A 79 21.58 6.70 -10.54
N ALA A 80 20.63 5.87 -10.99
CA ALA A 80 20.89 4.88 -12.03
C ALA A 80 21.30 5.55 -13.36
N GLU A 81 20.64 6.64 -13.76
CA GLU A 81 21.02 7.43 -14.93
C GLU A 81 22.42 8.04 -14.78
N ARG A 82 22.73 8.64 -13.62
CA ARG A 82 24.04 9.22 -13.32
C ARG A 82 25.14 8.17 -13.44
N LEU A 83 24.94 6.99 -12.84
CA LEU A 83 25.89 5.89 -12.89
C LEU A 83 26.04 5.33 -14.31
N ALA A 84 24.97 5.26 -15.09
CA ALA A 84 25.04 4.84 -16.51
C ALA A 84 25.89 5.81 -17.35
N ASN A 85 25.76 7.12 -17.12
CA ASN A 85 26.59 8.12 -17.78
C ASN A 85 28.07 8.01 -17.38
N MET A 86 28.37 7.73 -16.10
CA MET A 86 29.74 7.50 -15.64
C MET A 86 30.33 6.20 -16.22
N ALA A 87 29.53 5.14 -16.32
CA ALA A 87 29.94 3.86 -16.87
C ALA A 87 30.37 3.96 -18.35
N ALA A 88 29.80 4.91 -19.10
CA ALA A 88 30.14 5.13 -20.50
C ALA A 88 31.60 5.62 -20.70
N ALA A 89 32.21 6.20 -19.68
CA ALA A 89 33.60 6.66 -19.70
C ALA A 89 34.57 5.65 -19.03
N GLU A 90 34.09 4.47 -18.64
CA GLU A 90 34.88 3.48 -17.90
C GLU A 90 35.52 2.43 -18.83
N ASP A 91 36.86 2.42 -18.84
CA ASP A 91 37.64 1.57 -19.74
C ASP A 91 37.98 0.20 -19.13
N SER A 92 37.94 0.05 -17.80
CA SER A 92 38.28 -1.21 -17.15
C SER A 92 37.09 -2.17 -17.06
N ASP A 93 37.34 -3.46 -17.24
CA ASP A 93 36.32 -4.50 -17.05
C ASP A 93 35.79 -4.53 -15.61
N ALA A 94 36.68 -4.33 -14.63
CA ALA A 94 36.30 -4.28 -13.22
C ALA A 94 35.40 -3.07 -12.92
N GLY A 95 35.71 -1.89 -13.47
CA GLY A 95 34.89 -0.70 -13.34
C GLY A 95 33.53 -0.87 -14.01
N ARG A 96 33.47 -1.43 -15.22
CA ARG A 96 32.20 -1.74 -15.90
C ARG A 96 31.32 -2.67 -15.08
N ALA A 97 31.90 -3.73 -14.51
CA ALA A 97 31.17 -4.67 -13.65
C ALA A 97 30.65 -3.99 -12.37
N PHE A 98 31.45 -3.10 -11.77
CA PHE A 98 31.04 -2.29 -10.62
C PHE A 98 29.82 -1.42 -10.98
N TYR A 99 29.88 -0.64 -12.06
CA TYR A 99 28.77 0.22 -12.46
C TYR A 99 27.52 -0.59 -12.82
N ALA A 100 27.65 -1.67 -13.60
CA ALA A 100 26.51 -2.51 -13.98
C ALA A 100 25.73 -3.02 -12.77
N LYS A 101 26.44 -3.48 -11.73
CA LYS A 101 25.83 -3.91 -10.47
C LYS A 101 25.07 -2.78 -9.76
N HIS A 102 25.65 -1.59 -9.68
CA HIS A 102 25.03 -0.46 -8.97
C HIS A 102 23.86 0.13 -9.76
N ILE A 103 23.96 0.22 -11.08
CA ILE A 103 22.85 0.62 -11.95
C ILE A 103 21.65 -0.32 -11.75
N ALA A 104 21.88 -1.64 -11.76
CA ALA A 104 20.83 -2.63 -11.54
C ALA A 104 20.17 -2.46 -10.16
N LEU A 105 20.98 -2.31 -9.10
CA LEU A 105 20.48 -2.07 -7.74
C LEU A 105 19.60 -0.81 -7.65
N HIS A 106 20.03 0.29 -8.25
CA HIS A 106 19.28 1.55 -8.22
C HIS A 106 17.98 1.46 -9.03
N ARG A 107 17.99 0.79 -10.19
CA ARG A 107 16.77 0.52 -10.96
C ARG A 107 15.77 -0.33 -10.19
N GLU A 108 16.23 -1.40 -9.54
CA GLU A 108 15.39 -2.24 -8.70
C GLU A 108 14.75 -1.44 -7.56
N LYS A 109 15.53 -0.60 -6.88
CA LYS A 109 15.01 0.28 -5.82
C LYS A 109 14.01 1.31 -6.34
N ALA A 110 14.23 1.87 -7.53
CA ALA A 110 13.29 2.82 -8.14
C ALA A 110 11.93 2.14 -8.43
N VAL A 111 11.96 0.94 -8.99
CA VAL A 111 10.75 0.13 -9.23
C VAL A 111 10.07 -0.22 -7.91
N HIS A 112 10.82 -0.71 -6.93
CA HIS A 112 10.29 -1.05 -5.60
C HIS A 112 9.61 0.16 -4.94
N HIS A 113 10.26 1.33 -4.89
CA HIS A 113 9.67 2.54 -4.30
C HIS A 113 8.43 3.03 -5.06
N THR A 114 8.36 2.81 -6.38
CA THR A 114 7.16 3.10 -7.17
C THR A 114 5.99 2.22 -6.73
N ILE A 115 6.23 0.93 -6.52
CA ILE A 115 5.23 -0.03 -6.01
C ILE A 115 4.82 0.31 -4.57
N THR A 116 5.78 0.58 -3.69
CA THR A 116 5.55 1.00 -2.29
C THR A 116 4.70 2.28 -2.22
N THR A 117 4.89 3.22 -3.15
CA THR A 117 4.06 4.43 -3.27
C THR A 117 2.62 4.09 -3.65
N ALA A 118 2.43 3.22 -4.63
CA ALA A 118 1.09 2.78 -5.06
C ALA A 118 0.39 1.97 -3.96
N ALA A 119 1.11 1.14 -3.21
CA ALA A 119 0.58 0.46 -2.03
C ALA A 119 0.12 1.47 -0.96
N ALA A 120 0.89 2.51 -0.68
CA ALA A 120 0.48 3.59 0.23
C ALA A 120 -0.80 4.29 -0.24
N LEU A 121 -0.95 4.55 -1.54
CA LEU A 121 -2.17 5.10 -2.14
C LEU A 121 -3.36 4.14 -1.97
N ASN A 122 -3.18 2.83 -2.15
CA ASN A 122 -4.22 1.83 -1.90
C ASN A 122 -4.72 1.88 -0.45
N HIS A 123 -3.79 1.98 0.50
CA HIS A 123 -4.15 2.14 1.91
C HIS A 123 -4.86 3.45 2.22
N TRP A 124 -4.42 4.56 1.63
CA TRP A 124 -5.07 5.85 1.80
C TRP A 124 -6.51 5.80 1.29
N HIS A 125 -6.73 5.26 0.09
CA HIS A 125 -8.05 5.03 -0.48
C HIS A 125 -8.93 4.17 0.46
N ALA A 126 -8.40 3.04 0.96
CA ALA A 126 -9.13 2.20 1.91
C ALA A 126 -9.51 2.96 3.20
N SER A 127 -8.65 3.85 3.68
CA SER A 127 -8.93 4.69 4.86
C SER A 127 -10.08 5.67 4.60
N MET A 128 -10.17 6.27 3.41
CA MET A 128 -11.28 7.15 3.01
C MET A 128 -12.60 6.39 3.01
N LEU A 129 -12.63 5.20 2.40
CA LEU A 129 -13.82 4.36 2.36
C LEU A 129 -14.28 3.94 3.76
N ARG A 130 -13.35 3.68 4.69
CA ARG A 130 -13.70 3.38 6.09
C ARG A 130 -14.33 4.60 6.78
N LYS A 131 -13.73 5.78 6.64
CA LYS A 131 -14.26 7.03 7.21
C LYS A 131 -15.66 7.34 6.67
N ALA A 132 -15.87 7.18 5.36
CA ALA A 132 -17.18 7.38 4.72
C ALA A 132 -18.25 6.41 5.26
N ARG A 133 -17.89 5.15 5.55
CA ARG A 133 -18.81 4.18 6.17
C ARG A 133 -19.13 4.45 7.64
N HIS A 134 -18.27 5.19 8.35
CA HIS A 134 -18.44 5.48 9.78
C HIS A 134 -19.08 6.84 10.06
N GLN A 135 -19.21 7.70 9.05
CA GLN A 135 -20.09 8.86 9.16
C GLN A 135 -21.53 8.35 9.24
N PRO A 136 -22.26 8.61 10.35
CA PRO A 136 -23.68 8.34 10.40
C PRO A 136 -24.37 9.08 9.27
N ASP A 137 -25.41 8.49 8.69
CA ASP A 137 -26.18 9.08 7.62
C ASP A 137 -26.84 10.39 8.09
N GLU A 138 -26.15 11.51 7.98
CA GLU A 138 -26.68 12.85 8.30
C GLU A 138 -27.91 13.18 7.41
N ARG A 139 -28.12 12.44 6.30
CA ARG A 139 -29.33 12.56 5.48
C ARG A 139 -30.57 11.95 6.14
N ALA A 140 -30.43 10.97 7.02
CA ALA A 140 -31.57 10.40 7.77
C ALA A 140 -32.02 11.31 8.92
N ALA A 141 -31.17 12.22 9.39
CA ALA A 141 -31.51 13.16 10.47
C ALA A 141 -32.21 14.45 9.98
N ASN A 142 -32.29 14.67 8.67
CA ASN A 142 -32.86 15.89 8.08
C ASN A 142 -34.20 15.65 7.35
N SER A 143 -34.84 14.49 7.59
CA SER A 143 -36.18 14.18 7.05
C SER A 143 -37.35 14.66 7.93
N ASP A 144 -37.08 15.41 9.00
CA ASP A 144 -38.11 16.08 9.83
C ASP A 144 -38.61 17.38 9.19
N VAL A 145 -38.88 17.37 7.88
CA VAL A 145 -39.79 18.37 7.31
C VAL A 145 -41.19 17.91 7.67
N ALA A 146 -41.74 18.52 8.72
CA ALA A 146 -43.09 18.30 9.20
C ALA A 146 -44.10 18.26 8.03
N PRO A 147 -45.08 17.34 8.04
CA PRO A 147 -46.12 17.33 7.02
C PRO A 147 -46.84 18.68 7.07
N LEU A 148 -46.94 19.34 5.91
CA LEU A 148 -47.72 20.56 5.71
C LEU A 148 -49.12 20.34 6.29
N ALA A 149 -49.35 20.84 7.50
CA ALA A 149 -50.66 20.90 8.12
C ALA A 149 -51.54 21.76 7.22
N THR A 150 -52.56 21.13 6.65
CA THR A 150 -53.67 21.78 5.96
C THR A 150 -54.28 22.84 6.86
N MET A 151 -54.01 24.12 6.58
CA MET A 151 -54.68 25.23 7.25
C MET A 151 -56.10 25.40 6.66
N PRO A 152 -57.16 25.44 7.48
CA PRO A 152 -58.50 25.72 7.00
C PRO A 152 -58.60 27.21 6.61
N MET A 153 -58.99 27.45 5.36
CA MET A 153 -59.24 28.78 4.81
C MET A 153 -60.49 29.37 5.47
N GLN A 154 -60.34 30.29 6.42
CA GLN A 154 -61.44 31.13 6.88
C GLN A 154 -61.72 32.21 5.83
N LEU A 155 -62.80 32.02 5.07
CA LEU A 155 -63.39 33.08 4.24
C LEU A 155 -64.09 34.09 5.15
N SER A 156 -63.63 35.34 5.10
CA SER A 156 -64.36 36.51 5.59
C SER A 156 -64.66 37.39 4.39
N GLY A 157 -65.94 37.71 4.17
CA GLY A 157 -66.41 38.60 3.10
C GLY A 157 -67.40 37.93 2.17
#